data_AF-I2CB05-F1
#
_entry.id   AF-I2CB05-F1
#
_cell.length_a   1.000
_cell.length_b   1.000
_cell.length_c   1.000
_cell.angle_alpha   90.00
_cell.angle_beta   90.00
_cell.angle_gamma   90.00
#
_symmetry.space_group_name_H-M   'P 1'
#
loop_
_entity.id
_entity.type
_entity.pdbx_description
1 polymer ?
#
loop_
_entity_poly.entity_id
_entity_poly.type
_entity_poly.pdbx_seq_one_letter_code
_entity_poly.pdbx_strand_id
1 'polypeptide(L)' 'MITLDGIVVPYADIFEGRDIGIIFNCSWDTENGLGLRLLNEKIIEVGYQDVAI' A
#
# COMPACT_ATOMS: atom_id res chain seq x y z
N MET A 1 -5.30 -0.59 16.59
CA MET A 1 -6.18 0.11 15.64
C MET A 1 -5.39 0.37 14.37
N ILE A 2 -6.01 0.21 13.21
CA ILE A 2 -5.41 0.51 11.91
C ILE A 2 -6.31 1.55 11.24
N THR A 3 -5.74 2.63 10.72
CA THR A 3 -6.48 3.70 10.03
C THR A 3 -5.89 3.90 8.65
N LEU A 4 -6.75 3.96 7.63
CA LEU A 4 -6.33 4.28 6.26
C LEU A 4 -5.71 5.68 6.25
N ASP A 5 -4.49 5.79 5.75
CA ASP A 5 -3.74 7.04 5.65
C ASP A 5 -3.73 7.55 4.19
N GLY A 6 -3.50 6.65 3.23
CA GLY A 6 -3.42 7.02 1.82
C GLY A 6 -3.66 5.88 0.85
N ILE A 7 -3.94 6.26 -0.40
CA ILE A 7 -4.01 5.36 -1.56
C ILE A 7 -3.10 5.95 -2.63
N VAL A 8 -2.17 5.13 -3.13
CA VAL A 8 -1.23 5.48 -4.19
C VAL A 8 -1.71 4.82 -5.48
N VAL A 9 -2.00 5.64 -6.49
CA VAL A 9 -2.35 5.17 -7.83
C VAL A 9 -1.22 5.57 -8.77
N PRO A 10 -0.32 4.66 -9.14
CA PRO A 10 0.76 4.94 -10.06
C PRO A 10 0.24 5.37 -11.44
N TYR A 11 1.02 6.19 -12.13
CA TYR A 11 0.69 6.65 -13.48
C TYR A 11 0.72 5.47 -14.47
N ALA A 12 -0.19 5.48 -15.44
CA ALA A 12 -0.57 4.30 -16.23
C ALA A 12 0.61 3.49 -16.82
N ASP A 13 0.54 2.17 -16.63
CA ASP A 13 1.41 1.10 -17.15
C ASP A 13 2.88 1.07 -16.68
N ILE A 14 3.26 1.79 -15.62
CA ILE A 14 4.59 1.56 -15.02
C ILE A 14 4.72 0.15 -14.40
N PHE A 15 3.60 -0.46 -14.07
CA PHE A 15 3.50 -1.84 -13.60
C PHE A 15 2.47 -2.58 -14.48
N GLU A 16 2.72 -3.86 -14.78
CA GLU A 16 1.88 -4.65 -15.69
C GLU A 16 0.47 -4.88 -15.12
N GLY A 17 -0.45 -3.96 -15.41
CA GLY A 17 -1.84 -4.02 -14.97
C GLY A 17 -2.21 -2.94 -13.96
N ARG A 18 -3.30 -3.16 -13.21
CA ARG A 18 -3.80 -2.18 -12.24
C ARG A 18 -3.04 -2.33 -10.92
N ASP A 19 -1.98 -1.55 -10.77
CA ASP A 19 -1.23 -1.44 -9.52
C ASP A 19 -1.85 -0.37 -8.61
N ILE A 20 -2.04 -0.70 -7.34
CA ILE A 20 -2.57 0.21 -6.31
C ILE A 20 -1.81 -0.05 -5.01
N GLY A 21 -1.22 1.00 -4.44
CA GLY A 21 -0.68 1.00 -3.08
C GLY A 21 -1.71 1.50 -2.08
N ILE A 22 -1.76 0.90 -0.89
CA ILE A 22 -2.58 1.36 0.23
C ILE A 22 -1.71 1.47 1.48
N ILE A 23 -1.79 2.61 2.14
CA ILE A 23 -0.97 2.99 3.29
C ILE A 23 -1.87 3.13 4.52
N PHE A 24 -1.46 2.55 5.64
CA PHE A 24 -2.18 2.64 6.91
C PHE A 24 -1.27 3.10 8.03
N ASN A 25 -1.83 3.90 8.94
CA ASN A 25 -1.24 4.15 10.25
C ASN A 25 -1.69 3.09 11.25
N CYS A 26 -0.77 2.66 12.10
CA CYS A 26 -0.96 1.58 13.05
C CYS A 26 -0.68 2.05 14.48
N SER A 27 -1.54 1.68 15.43
CA SER A 27 -1.32 2.00 16.85
C SER A 27 -0.19 1.18 17.50
N TRP A 28 0.26 0.11 16.84
CA TRP A 28 1.28 -0.82 17.32
C TRP A 28 2.66 -0.57 16.68
N ASP A 29 2.71 0.24 15.62
CA ASP A 29 3.94 0.72 14.99
C ASP A 29 3.66 2.12 14.44
N THR A 30 3.96 3.11 15.28
CA THR A 30 3.70 4.53 14.99
C THR A 30 4.77 5.15 14.12
N GLU A 31 5.87 4.45 13.84
CA GLU A 31 6.99 4.94 13.04
C GLU A 31 6.88 4.46 11.59
N ASN A 32 6.56 3.18 11.37
CA ASN A 32 6.60 2.56 10.04
C ASN A 32 5.22 2.29 9.42
N GLY A 33 4.15 2.15 10.23
CA GLY A 33 2.81 1.84 9.74
C GLY A 33 2.69 0.49 9.01
N LEU A 34 1.72 0.37 8.10
CA LEU A 34 1.48 -0.82 7.28
C LEU A 34 1.23 -0.41 5.82
N GLY A 35 1.90 -1.07 4.88
CA GLY A 35 1.68 -0.94 3.44
C GLY A 35 1.09 -2.22 2.83
N LEU A 36 0.19 -2.04 1.87
CA LEU A 36 -0.36 -3.09 1.01
C LEU A 36 -0.16 -2.71 -0.45
N ARG A 37 0.27 -3.68 -1.26
CA ARG A 37 0.33 -3.53 -2.71
C ARG A 37 -0.64 -4.49 -3.40
N LEU A 38 -1.46 -3.95 -4.28
CA LEU A 38 -2.45 -4.68 -5.05
C LEU A 38 -2.05 -4.67 -6.52
N LEU A 39 -2.15 -5.81 -7.18
CA LEU A 39 -2.07 -5.94 -8.63
C LEU A 39 -3.29 -6.66 -9.14
N ASN A 40 -4.08 -6.01 -9.99
CA ASN A 40 -5.35 -6.55 -10.49
C ASN A 40 -6.24 -7.05 -9.33
N GLU A 41 -6.41 -6.17 -8.33
CA GLU A 41 -7.23 -6.40 -7.14
C GLU A 41 -6.77 -7.55 -6.23
N LYS A 42 -5.59 -8.13 -6.48
CA LYS A 42 -4.97 -9.15 -5.62
C LYS A 42 -3.83 -8.55 -4.82
N ILE A 43 -3.76 -8.90 -3.53
CA ILE A 43 -2.63 -8.54 -2.68
C ILE A 43 -1.40 -9.29 -3.19
N ILE A 44 -0.39 -8.55 -3.64
CA ILE A 44 0.90 -9.10 -4.06
C ILE A 44 1.98 -8.90 -2.99
N GLU A 45 1.83 -7.89 -2.13
CA GLU A 45 2.81 -7.58 -1.09
C GLU A 45 2.16 -6.95 0.13
N VAL A 46 2.72 -7.26 1.31
CA VAL A 46 2.33 -6.72 2.62
C VAL A 46 3.61 -6.44 3.40
N GLY A 47 3.76 -5.22 3.90
CA GLY A 47 4.99 -4.79 4.59
C GLY A 47 4.82 -3.47 5.31
N TYR A 48 5.91 -2.74 5.50
CA TYR A 48 5.83 -1.34 5.95
C TYR A 48 5.28 -0.45 4.85
N GLN A 49 5.02 0.82 5.15
CA GLN A 49 4.37 1.73 4.20
C GLN A 49 5.15 1.93 2.88
N ASP A 50 6.44 1.61 2.85
CA ASP A 50 7.31 1.71 1.67
C ASP A 50 6.93 0.74 0.55
N VAL A 51 6.36 -0.43 0.86
CA VAL A 51 5.94 -1.40 -0.16
C VAL A 51 4.78 -0.90 -1.05
N ALA A 52 4.10 0.17 -0.61
CA ALA A 52 2.95 0.76 -1.28
C ALA A 52 3.28 2.02 -2.12
N ILE A 53 4.56 2.38 -2.25
CA ILE A 53 5.05 3.58 -2.95
C ILE A 53 5.90 3.22 -4.17
#